data_AF-A0A9D5RWK5-F1
#
_entry.id   AF-A0A9D5RWK5-F1
#
_cell.length_a   1.000
_cell.length_b   1.000
_cell.length_c   1.000
_cell.angle_alpha   90.00
_cell.angle_beta   90.00
_cell.angle_gamma   90.00
#
_symmetry.space_group_name_H-M   'P 1'
#
loop_
_entity.id
_entity.type
_entity.pdbx_description
1 polymer ?
#
loop_
_entity_poly.entity_id
_entity_poly.type
_entity_poly.pdbx_seq_one_letter_code
_entity_poly.pdbx_strand_id
1 'polypeptide(L)'
;MEKKTIGKFIAVLRKANGMTQKELADKLLVSDKTVSRWERDENTPDLYLIPVIADIFGITSDELLRGEKDTSKSMKSVESKSTVKSDKQFKFLLHKQYKEYKTKSMVSLLLLALGLIFATISNEVFTSGLLGFLLGLLCIVVVIFFQHLIKEDQLILIDEEEVDYRIEEIRKVNTKITLIELYVIFITLAVFAFLLPLGIYSVAYTGLETGVWFLFGTMYALTALFVSYIVYSFYIKKKLYTREDLYFTQEEIHKDQYSNSIFIKTCKIFGSILMITFAINMGIYNFSLPLFKEYQEFDTYHEFKSYMESLVIEEYFGTKQEVTDEWLRILYEDMSVTIVEDGKGNAVTSYLDDPSVYEEIIFSFDTSEDGLPIRVLSTNALMQAYTMRNTFTLFGWILCGVEVVGAIIYYILNMRKYK
;
A
#
# COMPACT_ATOMS: atom_id res chain seq x y z
N MET A 1 -44.25 -58.00 9.72
CA MET A 1 -43.13 -57.52 8.88
C MET A 1 -42.61 -56.24 9.50
N GLU A 2 -41.35 -56.20 9.95
CA GLU A 2 -40.75 -54.93 10.38
C GLU A 2 -40.68 -53.95 9.20
N LYS A 3 -41.14 -52.72 9.40
CA LYS A 3 -41.03 -51.66 8.40
C LYS A 3 -39.55 -51.36 8.17
N LYS A 4 -39.08 -51.53 6.93
CA LYS A 4 -37.73 -51.14 6.51
C LYS A 4 -37.71 -49.62 6.39
N THR A 5 -36.81 -48.98 7.13
CA THR A 5 -36.66 -47.53 7.17
C THR A 5 -35.20 -47.17 6.97
N ILE A 6 -34.97 -45.94 6.49
CA ILE A 6 -33.62 -45.39 6.30
C ILE A 6 -32.83 -45.43 7.60
N GLY A 7 -33.47 -45.07 8.72
CA GLY A 7 -32.82 -44.96 10.03
C GLY A 7 -32.33 -46.30 10.53
N LYS A 8 -33.21 -47.30 10.52
CA LYS A 8 -32.84 -48.68 10.90
C LYS A 8 -31.74 -49.24 10.00
N PHE A 9 -31.78 -48.94 8.69
CA PHE A 9 -30.76 -49.44 7.78
C PHE A 9 -29.40 -48.78 8.02
N ILE A 10 -29.36 -47.47 8.30
CA ILE A 10 -28.13 -46.78 8.75
C ILE A 10 -27.57 -47.43 10.02
N ALA A 11 -28.42 -47.74 11.01
CA ALA A 11 -27.99 -48.39 12.25
C ALA A 11 -27.38 -49.78 12.00
N VAL A 12 -27.95 -50.55 11.08
CA VAL A 12 -27.44 -51.87 10.69
C VAL A 12 -26.09 -51.74 9.99
N LEU A 13 -25.97 -50.85 9.00
CA LEU A 13 -24.73 -50.65 8.26
C LEU A 13 -23.60 -50.13 9.15
N ARG A 14 -23.90 -49.19 10.06
CA ARG A 14 -22.95 -48.68 11.05
C ARG A 14 -22.43 -49.81 11.94
N LYS A 15 -23.32 -50.62 12.51
CA LYS A 15 -22.93 -51.75 13.37
C LYS A 15 -22.15 -52.82 12.61
N ALA A 16 -22.50 -53.09 11.36
CA ALA A 16 -21.79 -54.03 10.50
C ALA A 16 -20.36 -53.55 10.17
N ASN A 17 -20.13 -52.24 10.14
CA ASN A 17 -18.81 -51.63 9.97
C ASN A 17 -18.07 -51.39 11.30
N GLY A 18 -18.59 -51.87 12.44
CA GLY A 18 -17.95 -51.72 13.74
C GLY A 18 -17.88 -50.28 14.27
N MET A 19 -18.60 -49.33 13.66
CA MET A 19 -18.51 -47.92 14.00
C MET A 19 -19.40 -47.53 15.18
N THR A 20 -18.98 -46.57 16.00
CA THR A 20 -19.85 -45.90 16.99
C THR A 20 -20.71 -44.82 16.32
N GLN A 21 -21.80 -44.38 16.97
CA GLN A 21 -22.62 -43.26 16.45
C GLN A 21 -21.80 -41.97 16.32
N LYS A 22 -20.85 -41.75 17.23
CA LYS A 22 -19.93 -40.62 17.20
C LYS A 22 -18.99 -40.70 15.99
N GLU A 23 -18.37 -41.84 15.72
CA GLU A 23 -17.49 -42.00 14.55
C GLU A 23 -18.20 -41.78 13.22
N LEU A 24 -19.44 -42.26 13.09
CA LEU A 24 -20.26 -41.98 11.90
C LEU A 24 -20.60 -40.48 11.81
N ALA A 25 -20.88 -39.84 12.93
CA ALA A 25 -21.18 -38.42 12.98
C ALA A 25 -19.97 -37.55 12.62
N ASP A 26 -18.78 -37.92 13.10
CA ASP A 26 -17.51 -37.27 12.77
C ASP A 26 -17.22 -37.37 11.26
N LYS A 27 -17.43 -38.54 10.65
CA LYS A 27 -17.30 -38.74 9.20
C LYS A 27 -18.31 -37.93 8.36
N LEU A 28 -19.48 -37.62 8.93
CA LEU A 28 -20.55 -36.90 8.26
C LEU A 28 -20.60 -35.41 8.62
N LEU A 29 -19.71 -34.92 9.49
CA LEU A 29 -19.68 -33.56 10.03
C LEU A 29 -21.04 -33.14 10.64
N VAL A 30 -21.67 -34.06 11.37
CA VAL A 30 -22.92 -33.80 12.12
C VAL A 30 -22.72 -34.16 13.59
N SER A 31 -23.68 -33.79 14.45
CA SER A 31 -23.65 -34.24 15.85
C SER A 31 -24.00 -35.73 15.96
N ASP A 32 -23.40 -36.43 16.93
CA ASP A 32 -23.77 -37.78 17.33
C ASP A 32 -25.27 -37.92 17.66
N LYS A 33 -25.86 -36.88 18.26
CA LYS A 33 -27.30 -36.75 18.48
C LYS A 33 -28.10 -36.76 17.18
N THR A 34 -27.58 -36.14 16.11
CA THR A 34 -28.22 -36.13 14.79
C THR A 34 -28.29 -37.56 14.22
N VAL A 35 -27.17 -38.29 14.25
CA VAL A 35 -27.12 -39.70 13.83
C VAL A 35 -28.07 -40.55 14.68
N SER A 36 -28.07 -40.36 16.00
CA SER A 36 -28.99 -41.06 16.92
C SER A 36 -30.47 -40.81 16.62
N ARG A 37 -30.83 -39.60 16.18
CA ARG A 37 -32.19 -39.28 15.73
C ARG A 37 -32.55 -39.97 14.41
N TRP A 38 -31.61 -40.06 13.48
CA TRP A 38 -31.81 -40.81 12.24
C TRP A 38 -32.03 -42.29 12.52
N GLU A 39 -31.17 -42.92 13.32
CA GLU A 39 -31.27 -44.36 13.64
C GLU A 39 -32.57 -44.74 14.34
N ARG A 40 -33.21 -43.78 15.02
CA ARG A 40 -34.51 -43.94 15.70
C ARG A 40 -35.71 -43.48 14.86
N ASP A 41 -35.50 -43.15 13.59
CA ASP A 41 -36.51 -42.63 12.66
C ASP A 41 -37.22 -41.35 13.16
N GLU A 42 -36.59 -40.57 14.05
CA GLU A 42 -37.14 -39.29 14.55
C GLU A 42 -36.94 -38.14 13.55
N ASN A 43 -35.91 -38.24 12.72
CA ASN A 43 -35.67 -37.37 11.58
C ASN A 43 -34.99 -38.16 10.46
N THR A 44 -34.96 -37.64 9.25
CA THR A 44 -34.21 -38.23 8.14
C THR A 44 -32.92 -37.47 7.89
N PRO A 45 -31.85 -38.12 7.39
CA PRO A 45 -30.70 -37.39 6.87
C PRO A 45 -31.15 -36.44 5.76
N ASP A 46 -30.55 -35.26 5.72
CA ASP A 46 -30.80 -34.33 4.63
C ASP A 46 -30.43 -34.97 3.29
N LEU A 47 -31.15 -34.58 2.22
CA LEU A 47 -30.99 -35.19 0.90
C LEU A 47 -29.53 -35.14 0.39
N TYR A 48 -28.76 -34.13 0.79
CA TYR A 48 -27.35 -33.99 0.43
C TYR A 48 -26.41 -34.98 1.16
N LEU A 49 -26.84 -35.55 2.29
CA LEU A 49 -26.07 -36.55 3.05
C LEU A 49 -26.34 -37.98 2.58
N ILE A 50 -27.45 -38.23 1.90
CA ILE A 50 -27.81 -39.57 1.38
C ILE A 50 -26.70 -40.17 0.50
N PRO A 51 -26.06 -39.45 -0.43
CA PRO A 51 -24.93 -39.99 -1.18
C PRO A 51 -23.72 -40.31 -0.29
N VAL A 52 -23.40 -39.44 0.67
CA VAL A 52 -22.23 -39.58 1.55
C VAL A 52 -22.39 -40.80 2.47
N ILE A 53 -23.57 -40.98 3.06
CA ILE A 53 -23.90 -42.15 3.89
C ILE A 53 -23.80 -43.43 3.06
N ALA A 54 -24.29 -43.40 1.83
CA ALA A 54 -24.23 -44.55 0.93
C ALA A 54 -22.77 -44.91 0.57
N ASP A 55 -21.94 -43.91 0.29
CA ASP A 55 -20.52 -44.09 -0.01
C ASP A 55 -19.74 -44.65 1.20
N ILE A 56 -19.97 -44.14 2.42
CA ILE A 56 -19.36 -44.67 3.65
C ILE A 56 -19.61 -46.18 3.82
N PHE A 57 -20.81 -46.63 3.45
CA PHE A 57 -21.21 -48.03 3.62
C PHE A 57 -21.06 -48.89 2.37
N GLY A 58 -20.50 -48.35 1.28
CA GLY A 58 -20.29 -49.08 0.03
C GLY A 58 -21.59 -49.57 -0.62
N ILE A 59 -22.67 -48.78 -0.50
CA ILE A 59 -23.97 -49.03 -1.12
C ILE A 59 -24.38 -47.86 -2.02
N THR A 60 -25.46 -48.03 -2.78
CA THR A 60 -26.04 -46.95 -3.58
C THR A 60 -27.03 -46.12 -2.77
N SER A 61 -27.24 -44.88 -3.18
CA SER A 61 -28.27 -44.02 -2.58
C SER A 61 -29.68 -44.62 -2.69
N ASP A 62 -29.96 -45.40 -3.76
CA ASP A 62 -31.24 -46.09 -3.94
C ASP A 62 -31.42 -47.21 -2.91
N GLU A 63 -30.38 -48.01 -2.65
CA GLU A 63 -30.39 -49.02 -1.58
C GLU A 63 -30.56 -48.39 -0.19
N LEU A 64 -29.88 -47.27 0.05
CA LEU A 64 -30.04 -46.53 1.30
C LEU A 64 -31.48 -46.04 1.48
N LEU A 65 -32.06 -45.40 0.45
CA LEU A 65 -33.44 -44.88 0.46
C LEU A 65 -34.49 -45.99 0.59
N ARG A 66 -34.24 -47.18 0.04
CA ARG A 66 -35.12 -48.35 0.18
C ARG A 66 -34.98 -49.03 1.55
N GLY A 67 -33.89 -48.78 2.27
CA GLY A 67 -33.59 -49.44 3.54
C GLY A 67 -33.20 -50.91 3.38
N GLU A 68 -32.70 -51.31 2.20
CA GLU A 68 -32.28 -52.68 1.90
C GLU A 68 -31.20 -52.72 0.80
N LYS A 69 -30.31 -53.71 0.90
CA LYS A 69 -29.26 -53.97 -0.10
C LYS A 69 -29.84 -54.79 -1.26
N ASP A 70 -29.60 -54.37 -2.50
CA ASP A 70 -30.11 -55.06 -3.68
C ASP A 70 -29.13 -56.19 -4.06
N THR A 71 -29.48 -57.41 -3.66
CA THR A 71 -28.63 -58.60 -3.87
C THR A 71 -28.52 -59.04 -5.32
N SER A 72 -29.21 -58.38 -6.26
CA SER A 72 -29.29 -58.78 -7.68
C SER A 72 -28.22 -58.18 -8.61
N LYS A 73 -27.41 -57.21 -8.14
CA LYS A 73 -26.50 -56.40 -9.01
C LYS A 73 -25.01 -56.38 -8.62
N SER A 74 -24.56 -57.31 -7.79
CA SER A 74 -23.16 -57.37 -7.35
C SER A 74 -22.27 -58.12 -8.34
N MET A 75 -21.45 -57.41 -9.15
CA MET A 75 -20.01 -57.72 -9.38
C MET A 75 -19.29 -56.99 -10.55
N LYS A 76 -19.92 -56.11 -11.35
CA LYS A 76 -19.22 -55.50 -12.52
C LYS A 76 -19.23 -53.98 -12.68
N SER A 77 -19.70 -53.20 -11.70
CA SER A 77 -19.87 -51.75 -11.87
C SER A 77 -19.40 -50.86 -10.70
N VAL A 78 -18.80 -51.45 -9.66
CA VAL A 78 -18.50 -50.73 -8.41
C VAL A 78 -17.16 -49.97 -8.46
N GLU A 79 -16.14 -50.47 -9.16
CA GLU A 79 -14.80 -49.82 -9.17
C GLU A 79 -14.70 -48.55 -10.03
N SER A 80 -15.48 -48.43 -11.11
CA SER A 80 -15.36 -47.27 -12.04
C SER A 80 -16.36 -46.14 -11.79
N LYS A 81 -17.43 -46.37 -11.00
CA LYS A 81 -18.45 -45.35 -10.70
C LYS A 81 -18.34 -44.73 -9.30
N SER A 82 -17.76 -45.44 -8.33
CA SER A 82 -17.52 -44.93 -6.97
C SER A 82 -16.40 -43.87 -6.94
N THR A 83 -15.28 -44.16 -7.62
CA THR A 83 -14.11 -43.28 -7.78
C THR A 83 -14.45 -41.94 -8.45
N VAL A 84 -15.18 -41.97 -9.58
CA VAL A 84 -15.56 -40.76 -10.35
C VAL A 84 -16.55 -39.85 -9.61
N LYS A 85 -17.44 -40.40 -8.77
CA LYS A 85 -18.37 -39.60 -7.94
C LYS A 85 -17.67 -38.96 -6.76
N SER A 86 -16.76 -39.69 -6.09
CA SER A 86 -15.92 -39.18 -5.00
C SER A 86 -15.02 -38.01 -5.46
N ASP A 87 -14.42 -38.09 -6.65
CA ASP A 87 -13.58 -37.00 -7.19
C ASP A 87 -14.37 -35.72 -7.48
N LYS A 88 -15.60 -35.83 -8.00
CA LYS A 88 -16.46 -34.66 -8.24
C LYS A 88 -16.88 -33.99 -6.92
N GLN A 89 -17.17 -34.79 -5.89
CA GLN A 89 -17.53 -34.28 -4.57
C GLN A 89 -16.34 -33.59 -3.89
N PHE A 90 -15.15 -34.18 -3.97
CA PHE A 90 -13.91 -33.58 -3.45
C PHE A 90 -13.61 -32.23 -4.11
N LYS A 91 -13.64 -32.17 -5.45
CA LYS A 91 -13.47 -30.90 -6.19
C LYS A 91 -14.54 -29.87 -5.82
N PHE A 92 -15.78 -30.31 -5.57
CA PHE A 92 -16.84 -29.44 -5.10
C PHE A 92 -16.53 -28.86 -3.70
N LEU A 93 -16.06 -29.68 -2.76
CA LEU A 93 -15.67 -29.23 -1.42
C LEU A 93 -14.51 -28.23 -1.46
N LEU A 94 -13.45 -28.53 -2.23
CA LEU A 94 -12.33 -27.62 -2.45
C LEU A 94 -12.78 -26.29 -3.09
N HIS A 95 -13.67 -26.35 -4.08
CA HIS A 95 -14.21 -25.15 -4.71
C HIS A 95 -15.08 -24.33 -3.75
N LYS A 96 -15.88 -25.01 -2.91
CA LYS A 96 -16.67 -24.37 -1.86
C LYS A 96 -15.78 -23.65 -0.85
N GLN A 97 -14.73 -24.32 -0.34
CA GLN A 97 -13.76 -23.72 0.59
C GLN A 97 -13.09 -22.48 0.01
N TYR A 98 -12.61 -22.57 -1.24
CA TYR A 98 -12.03 -21.43 -1.95
C TYR A 98 -13.02 -20.27 -2.07
N LYS A 99 -14.28 -20.57 -2.44
CA LYS A 99 -15.33 -19.56 -2.59
C LYS A 99 -15.66 -18.89 -1.25
N GLU A 100 -15.80 -19.66 -0.18
CA GLU A 100 -16.03 -19.15 1.17
C GLU A 100 -14.88 -18.27 1.65
N TYR A 101 -13.63 -18.71 1.48
CA TYR A 101 -12.44 -17.90 1.80
C TYR A 101 -12.44 -16.58 1.04
N LYS A 102 -12.66 -16.65 -0.27
CA LYS A 102 -12.69 -15.47 -1.14
C LYS A 102 -13.80 -14.52 -0.70
N THR A 103 -15.01 -15.01 -0.45
CA THR A 103 -16.13 -14.17 0.00
C THR A 103 -15.84 -13.52 1.35
N LYS A 104 -15.37 -14.27 2.36
CA LYS A 104 -15.00 -13.72 3.67
C LYS A 104 -13.88 -12.67 3.54
N SER A 105 -12.89 -12.91 2.67
CA SER A 105 -11.82 -11.94 2.39
C SER A 105 -12.32 -10.67 1.70
N MET A 106 -13.30 -10.77 0.80
CA MET A 106 -13.91 -9.57 0.21
C MET A 106 -14.71 -8.77 1.24
N VAL A 107 -15.38 -9.45 2.18
CA VAL A 107 -16.07 -8.79 3.31
C VAL A 107 -15.07 -8.02 4.18
N SER A 108 -13.87 -8.55 4.42
CA SER A 108 -12.83 -7.83 5.17
C SER A 108 -12.36 -6.56 4.45
N LEU A 109 -12.28 -6.58 3.12
CA LEU A 109 -11.94 -5.38 2.34
C LEU A 109 -13.06 -4.32 2.37
N LEU A 110 -14.33 -4.72 2.47
CA LEU A 110 -15.43 -3.78 2.69
C LEU A 110 -15.32 -3.09 4.06
N LEU A 111 -14.90 -3.82 5.10
CA LEU A 111 -14.63 -3.24 6.41
C LEU A 111 -13.47 -2.22 6.37
N LEU A 112 -12.44 -2.50 5.57
CA LEU A 112 -11.34 -1.56 5.34
C LEU A 112 -11.82 -0.27 4.65
N ALA A 113 -12.74 -0.39 3.68
CA ALA A 113 -13.36 0.76 3.03
C ALA A 113 -14.24 1.58 4.00
N LEU A 114 -14.94 0.94 4.93
CA LEU A 114 -15.65 1.64 6.01
C LEU A 114 -14.69 2.44 6.90
N GLY A 115 -13.51 1.89 7.21
CA GLY A 115 -12.47 2.61 7.94
C GLY A 115 -12.01 3.89 7.24
N LEU A 116 -11.86 3.86 5.90
CA LEU A 116 -11.57 5.06 5.11
C LEU A 116 -12.70 6.10 5.20
N ILE A 117 -13.97 5.66 5.12
CA ILE A 117 -15.13 6.55 5.24
C ILE A 117 -15.18 7.19 6.63
N PHE A 118 -14.91 6.44 7.69
CA PHE A 118 -14.83 7.02 9.04
C PHE A 118 -13.68 8.00 9.18
N ALA A 119 -12.53 7.72 8.56
CA ALA A 119 -11.40 8.65 8.55
C ALA A 119 -11.74 9.96 7.84
N THR A 120 -12.41 9.91 6.68
CA THR A 120 -12.83 11.11 5.95
C THR A 120 -13.87 11.91 6.73
N ILE A 121 -14.91 11.27 7.27
CA ILE A 121 -15.93 11.94 8.09
C ILE A 121 -15.28 12.60 9.32
N SER A 122 -14.35 11.92 9.98
CA SER A 122 -13.63 12.46 11.15
C SER A 122 -12.80 13.70 10.79
N ASN A 123 -12.11 13.65 9.66
CA ASN A 123 -11.32 14.78 9.18
C ASN A 123 -12.19 15.98 8.81
N GLU A 124 -13.28 15.75 8.07
CA GLU A 124 -14.09 16.83 7.49
C GLU A 124 -15.17 17.38 8.43
N VAL A 125 -15.88 16.50 9.15
CA VAL A 125 -17.03 16.89 9.99
C VAL A 125 -16.58 17.28 11.38
N PHE A 126 -15.65 16.50 11.95
CA PHE A 126 -15.16 16.71 13.31
C PHE A 126 -13.87 17.52 13.34
N THR A 127 -13.36 17.94 12.19
CA THR A 127 -12.11 18.69 12.05
C THR A 127 -10.97 18.05 12.84
N SER A 128 -10.91 16.72 12.85
CA SER A 128 -9.94 15.96 13.64
C SER A 128 -9.33 14.84 12.79
N GLY A 129 -8.19 15.16 12.15
CA GLY A 129 -7.43 14.19 11.38
C GLY A 129 -6.93 13.03 12.23
N LEU A 130 -6.47 13.31 13.46
CA LEU A 130 -5.99 12.29 14.39
C LEU A 130 -7.09 11.28 14.77
N LEU A 131 -8.32 11.75 15.04
CA LEU A 131 -9.45 10.87 15.30
C LEU A 131 -9.72 9.96 14.09
N GLY A 132 -9.69 10.54 12.89
CA GLY A 132 -9.86 9.79 11.64
C GLY A 132 -8.80 8.72 11.44
N PHE A 133 -7.53 9.05 11.70
CA PHE A 133 -6.43 8.10 11.67
C PHE A 133 -6.64 6.93 12.66
N LEU A 134 -7.01 7.22 13.90
CA LEU A 134 -7.23 6.21 14.94
C LEU A 134 -8.40 5.27 14.62
N LEU A 135 -9.51 5.80 14.11
CA LEU A 135 -10.65 4.98 13.68
C LEU A 135 -10.30 4.11 12.47
N GLY A 136 -9.56 4.66 11.51
CA GLY A 136 -9.04 3.88 10.38
C GLY A 136 -8.09 2.77 10.83
N LEU A 137 -7.20 3.06 11.78
CA LEU A 137 -6.28 2.08 12.38
C LEU A 137 -7.03 0.96 13.11
N LEU A 138 -8.08 1.30 13.85
CA LEU A 138 -8.94 0.30 14.51
C LEU A 138 -9.54 -0.67 13.48
N CYS A 139 -10.09 -0.15 12.37
CA CYS A 139 -10.62 -0.99 11.30
C CYS A 139 -9.53 -1.88 10.69
N ILE A 140 -8.31 -1.37 10.49
CA ILE A 140 -7.16 -2.16 10.00
C ILE A 140 -6.85 -3.33 10.96
N VAL A 141 -6.79 -3.07 12.26
CA VAL A 141 -6.54 -4.12 13.27
C VAL A 141 -7.64 -5.18 13.22
N VAL A 142 -8.91 -4.77 13.11
CA VAL A 142 -10.04 -5.72 12.97
C VAL A 142 -9.91 -6.54 11.69
N VAL A 143 -9.49 -5.94 10.56
CA VAL A 143 -9.26 -6.66 9.31
C VAL A 143 -8.14 -7.68 9.44
N ILE A 144 -7.01 -7.33 10.07
CA ILE A 144 -5.90 -8.25 10.31
C ILE A 144 -6.35 -9.42 11.18
N PHE A 145 -7.07 -9.14 12.27
CA PHE A 145 -7.62 -10.17 13.15
C PHE A 145 -8.62 -11.07 12.42
N PHE A 146 -9.53 -10.50 11.65
CA PHE A 146 -10.52 -11.25 10.89
C PHE A 146 -9.86 -12.15 9.82
N GLN A 147 -8.82 -11.67 9.15
CA GLN A 147 -8.02 -12.47 8.22
C GLN A 147 -7.34 -13.66 8.92
N HIS A 148 -6.83 -13.45 10.13
CA HIS A 148 -6.26 -14.52 10.95
C HIS A 148 -7.31 -15.59 11.30
N LEU A 149 -8.50 -15.18 11.76
CA LEU A 149 -9.61 -16.11 12.06
C LEU A 149 -10.05 -16.92 10.84
N ILE A 150 -10.19 -16.27 9.67
CA ILE A 150 -10.58 -16.97 8.43
C ILE A 150 -9.58 -18.07 8.09
N LYS A 151 -8.28 -17.83 8.33
CA LYS A 151 -7.20 -18.77 8.04
C LYS A 151 -7.20 -19.97 8.99
N GLU A 152 -7.45 -19.74 10.29
CA GLU A 152 -7.57 -20.82 11.27
C GLU A 152 -8.74 -21.77 10.95
N ASP A 153 -9.89 -21.23 10.53
CA ASP A 153 -11.06 -22.01 10.09
C ASP A 153 -10.74 -22.97 8.91
N GLN A 154 -9.71 -22.67 8.10
CA GLN A 154 -9.41 -23.42 6.87
C GLN A 154 -8.47 -24.61 7.08
N LEU A 155 -7.73 -24.66 8.19
CA LEU A 155 -6.61 -25.59 8.36
C LEU A 155 -7.00 -27.06 8.66
N ILE A 156 -8.29 -27.41 8.63
CA ILE A 156 -8.83 -28.64 9.24
C ILE A 156 -9.04 -29.82 8.27
N LEU A 157 -8.82 -29.70 6.96
CA LEU A 157 -9.50 -30.59 6.00
C LEU A 157 -8.70 -31.69 5.29
N ILE A 158 -7.58 -32.17 5.82
CA ILE A 158 -6.86 -33.27 5.16
C ILE A 158 -6.30 -34.28 6.17
N ASP A 159 -6.99 -35.40 6.28
CA ASP A 159 -6.55 -36.62 6.96
C ASP A 159 -5.37 -37.22 6.16
N GLU A 160 -4.23 -37.48 6.81
CA GLU A 160 -2.92 -37.72 6.15
C GLU A 160 -2.87 -39.00 5.29
N GLU A 161 -3.83 -39.93 5.44
CA GLU A 161 -3.81 -41.24 4.75
C GLU A 161 -4.45 -41.26 3.35
N GLU A 162 -5.28 -40.28 2.96
CA GLU A 162 -6.01 -40.28 1.67
C GLU A 162 -5.34 -39.43 0.56
N VAL A 163 -4.13 -38.95 0.83
CA VAL A 163 -3.58 -37.70 0.28
C VAL A 163 -2.90 -37.90 -1.08
N ASP A 164 -2.30 -39.06 -1.36
CA ASP A 164 -1.27 -39.18 -2.41
C ASP A 164 -1.71 -38.82 -3.84
N TYR A 165 -2.95 -39.15 -4.26
CA TYR A 165 -3.46 -38.79 -5.60
C TYR A 165 -4.09 -37.39 -5.68
N ARG A 166 -4.54 -36.82 -4.56
CA ARG A 166 -5.33 -35.57 -4.52
C ARG A 166 -4.56 -34.36 -4.03
N ILE A 167 -3.31 -34.54 -3.58
CA ILE A 167 -2.36 -33.50 -3.18
C ILE A 167 -2.31 -32.34 -4.19
N GLU A 168 -2.24 -32.63 -5.49
CA GLU A 168 -2.06 -31.59 -6.49
C GLU A 168 -3.23 -30.60 -6.54
N GLU A 169 -4.47 -31.09 -6.41
CA GLU A 169 -5.67 -30.26 -6.44
C GLU A 169 -5.81 -29.39 -5.18
N ILE A 170 -5.46 -29.97 -4.03
CA ILE A 170 -5.35 -29.25 -2.75
C ILE A 170 -4.34 -28.12 -2.89
N ARG A 171 -3.12 -28.45 -3.33
CA ARG A 171 -2.02 -27.48 -3.48
C ARG A 171 -2.41 -26.33 -4.42
N LYS A 172 -3.15 -26.61 -5.51
CA LYS A 172 -3.68 -25.58 -6.42
C LYS A 172 -4.65 -24.61 -5.72
N VAL A 173 -5.53 -25.13 -4.87
CA VAL A 173 -6.48 -24.29 -4.11
C VAL A 173 -5.76 -23.50 -3.02
N ASN A 174 -4.83 -24.11 -2.30
CA ASN A 174 -3.99 -23.44 -1.31
C ASN A 174 -3.14 -22.31 -1.94
N THR A 175 -2.60 -22.51 -3.15
CA THR A 175 -1.94 -21.43 -3.90
C THR A 175 -2.88 -20.25 -4.12
N LYS A 176 -4.10 -20.48 -4.58
CA LYS A 176 -5.09 -19.41 -4.81
C LYS A 176 -5.46 -18.67 -3.52
N ILE A 177 -5.68 -19.40 -2.43
CA ILE A 177 -5.98 -18.83 -1.11
C ILE A 177 -4.82 -17.97 -0.62
N THR A 178 -3.59 -18.49 -0.69
CA THR A 178 -2.37 -17.77 -0.30
C THR A 178 -2.18 -16.48 -1.11
N LEU A 179 -2.47 -16.50 -2.42
CA LEU A 179 -2.40 -15.30 -3.25
C LEU A 179 -3.47 -14.27 -2.88
N ILE A 180 -4.68 -14.69 -2.50
CA ILE A 180 -5.72 -13.78 -1.99
C ILE A 180 -5.27 -13.15 -0.67
N GLU A 181 -4.69 -13.93 0.25
CA GLU A 181 -4.15 -13.44 1.52
C GLU A 181 -3.11 -12.33 1.29
N LEU A 182 -2.16 -12.58 0.39
CA LEU A 182 -1.13 -11.60 0.03
C LEU A 182 -1.73 -10.32 -0.57
N TYR A 183 -2.73 -10.44 -1.43
CA TYR A 183 -3.42 -9.28 -2.01
C TYR A 183 -4.12 -8.42 -0.94
N VAL A 184 -4.81 -9.07 0.01
CA VAL A 184 -5.46 -8.36 1.13
C VAL A 184 -4.42 -7.65 2.01
N ILE A 185 -3.29 -8.30 2.30
CA ILE A 185 -2.19 -7.69 3.05
C ILE A 185 -1.67 -6.43 2.34
N PHE A 186 -1.41 -6.51 1.02
CA PHE A 186 -0.90 -5.38 0.25
C PHE A 186 -1.89 -4.21 0.18
N ILE A 187 -3.19 -4.48 0.03
CA ILE A 187 -4.21 -3.42 0.11
C ILE A 187 -4.23 -2.81 1.51
N THR A 188 -4.18 -3.64 2.56
CA THR A 188 -4.23 -3.16 3.95
C THR A 188 -3.04 -2.24 4.24
N LEU A 189 -1.84 -2.60 3.78
CA LEU A 189 -0.64 -1.75 3.87
C LEU A 189 -0.79 -0.45 3.08
N ALA A 190 -1.38 -0.50 1.88
CA ALA A 190 -1.62 0.69 1.07
C ALA A 190 -2.62 1.65 1.74
N VAL A 191 -3.69 1.11 2.33
CA VAL A 191 -4.68 1.90 3.07
C VAL A 191 -4.09 2.47 4.36
N PHE A 192 -3.26 1.71 5.09
CA PHE A 192 -2.53 2.24 6.23
C PHE A 192 -1.64 3.43 5.81
N ALA A 193 -0.87 3.26 4.73
CA ALA A 193 -0.01 4.32 4.21
C ALA A 193 -0.82 5.54 3.73
N PHE A 194 -1.99 5.34 3.12
CA PHE A 194 -2.92 6.39 2.73
C PHE A 194 -3.40 7.24 3.92
N LEU A 195 -3.57 6.62 5.08
CA LEU A 195 -4.04 7.27 6.30
C LEU A 195 -2.93 7.99 7.08
N LEU A 196 -1.65 7.68 6.84
CA LEU A 196 -0.52 8.28 7.56
C LEU A 196 -0.49 9.81 7.58
N PRO A 197 -0.86 10.57 6.52
CA PRO A 197 -0.86 12.03 6.57
C PRO A 197 -1.79 12.57 7.66
N LEU A 198 -2.93 11.91 7.90
CA LEU A 198 -3.86 12.27 8.97
C LEU A 198 -3.25 12.04 10.35
N GLY A 199 -2.36 11.05 10.51
CA GLY A 199 -1.67 10.80 11.78
C GLY A 199 -0.43 11.67 12.00
N ILE A 200 0.29 12.03 10.93
CA ILE A 200 1.58 12.72 11.00
C ILE A 200 1.42 14.25 11.00
N TYR A 201 0.56 14.77 10.11
CA TYR A 201 0.47 16.21 9.86
C TYR A 201 -0.71 16.87 10.58
N SER A 202 -1.67 16.10 11.10
CA SER A 202 -2.78 16.71 11.83
C SER A 202 -2.30 17.14 13.21
N VAL A 203 -2.53 18.42 13.55
CA VAL A 203 -2.44 18.87 14.93
C VAL A 203 -3.66 18.34 15.67
N ALA A 204 -3.55 18.07 16.97
CA ALA A 204 -4.50 17.29 17.78
C ALA A 204 -5.99 17.73 17.71
N TYR A 205 -6.32 18.87 17.08
CA TYR A 205 -7.68 19.41 16.95
C TYR A 205 -7.95 20.13 15.62
N THR A 206 -7.17 19.85 14.58
CA THR A 206 -7.41 20.41 13.23
C THR A 206 -7.38 19.30 12.19
N GLY A 207 -8.40 19.26 11.33
CA GLY A 207 -8.39 18.42 10.14
C GLY A 207 -7.29 18.90 9.18
N LEU A 208 -6.83 18.00 8.30
CA LEU A 208 -6.09 18.45 7.13
C LEU A 208 -7.06 18.88 6.05
N GLU A 209 -6.68 19.91 5.30
CA GLU A 209 -7.37 20.26 4.07
C GLU A 209 -7.49 19.05 3.14
N THR A 210 -8.68 18.83 2.58
CA THR A 210 -9.02 17.66 1.76
C THR A 210 -8.01 17.43 0.64
N GLY A 211 -7.64 18.48 -0.10
CA GLY A 211 -6.69 18.38 -1.20
C GLY A 211 -5.31 17.89 -0.75
N VAL A 212 -4.85 18.37 0.41
CA VAL A 212 -3.52 18.07 0.94
C VAL A 212 -3.44 16.63 1.41
N TRP A 213 -4.40 16.18 2.24
CA TRP A 213 -4.32 14.83 2.80
C TRP A 213 -4.57 13.74 1.75
N PHE A 214 -5.47 13.96 0.79
CA PHE A 214 -5.66 13.02 -0.32
C PHE A 214 -4.41 12.94 -1.21
N LEU A 215 -3.76 14.07 -1.51
CA LEU A 215 -2.54 14.07 -2.32
C LEU A 215 -1.42 13.28 -1.64
N PHE A 216 -1.08 13.62 -0.39
CA PHE A 216 -0.04 12.89 0.33
C PHE A 216 -0.44 11.43 0.59
N GLY A 217 -1.71 11.17 0.88
CA GLY A 217 -2.22 9.82 1.12
C GLY A 217 -2.07 8.95 -0.12
N THR A 218 -2.47 9.45 -1.30
CA THR A 218 -2.30 8.71 -2.56
C THR A 218 -0.83 8.44 -2.87
N MET A 219 0.06 9.41 -2.65
CA MET A 219 1.51 9.21 -2.82
C MET A 219 2.05 8.11 -1.88
N TYR A 220 1.64 8.11 -0.61
CA TYR A 220 2.05 7.08 0.36
C TYR A 220 1.46 5.71 0.04
N ALA A 221 0.21 5.63 -0.44
CA ALA A 221 -0.39 4.38 -0.89
C ALA A 221 0.34 3.77 -2.09
N LEU A 222 0.67 4.61 -3.09
CA LEU A 222 1.40 4.17 -4.29
C LEU A 222 2.81 3.68 -3.96
N THR A 223 3.51 4.39 -3.06
CA THR A 223 4.83 3.95 -2.59
C THR A 223 4.74 2.64 -1.81
N ALA A 224 3.74 2.47 -0.94
CA ALA A 224 3.52 1.20 -0.22
C ALA A 224 3.23 0.02 -1.17
N LEU A 225 2.41 0.23 -2.22
CA LEU A 225 2.15 -0.79 -3.24
C LEU A 225 3.41 -1.14 -4.04
N PHE A 226 4.21 -0.13 -4.40
CA PHE A 226 5.48 -0.34 -5.11
C PHE A 226 6.48 -1.14 -4.27
N VAL A 227 6.65 -0.78 -3.00
CA VAL A 227 7.50 -1.53 -2.05
C VAL A 227 6.98 -2.95 -1.86
N SER A 228 5.66 -3.12 -1.69
CA SER A 228 5.02 -4.43 -1.57
C SER A 228 5.29 -5.32 -2.80
N TYR A 229 5.21 -4.75 -4.01
CA TYR A 229 5.51 -5.46 -5.25
C TYR A 229 6.99 -5.88 -5.34
N ILE A 230 7.91 -5.02 -4.91
CA ILE A 230 9.33 -5.35 -4.82
C ILE A 230 9.54 -6.50 -3.82
N VAL A 231 9.04 -6.37 -2.59
CA VAL A 231 9.16 -7.42 -1.56
C VAL A 231 8.57 -8.74 -2.04
N TYR A 232 7.41 -8.68 -2.70
CA TYR A 232 6.79 -9.84 -3.33
C TYR A 232 7.71 -10.50 -4.35
N SER A 233 8.20 -9.72 -5.31
CA SER A 233 8.99 -10.22 -6.44
C SER A 233 10.35 -10.78 -6.02
N PHE A 234 11.00 -10.16 -5.04
CA PHE A 234 12.35 -10.54 -4.60
C PHE A 234 12.38 -11.63 -3.52
N TYR A 235 11.47 -11.57 -2.55
CA TYR A 235 11.54 -12.39 -1.33
C TYR A 235 10.40 -13.38 -1.22
N ILE A 236 9.15 -12.89 -1.21
CA ILE A 236 7.98 -13.74 -0.94
C ILE A 236 7.82 -14.79 -2.02
N LYS A 237 7.90 -14.39 -3.30
CA LYS A 237 7.68 -15.28 -4.45
C LYS A 237 8.66 -16.45 -4.49
N LYS A 238 9.95 -16.22 -4.20
CA LYS A 238 10.95 -17.30 -4.09
C LYS A 238 10.60 -18.30 -2.97
N LYS A 239 10.15 -17.79 -1.82
CA LYS A 239 9.72 -18.62 -0.68
C LYS A 239 8.45 -19.42 -0.97
N LEU A 240 7.53 -18.86 -1.77
CA LEU A 240 6.31 -19.56 -2.20
C LEU A 240 6.62 -20.76 -3.11
N TYR A 241 7.58 -20.65 -4.02
CA TYR A 241 7.94 -21.76 -4.92
C TYR A 241 8.58 -22.95 -4.22
N THR A 242 9.21 -22.71 -3.07
CA THR A 242 9.84 -23.77 -2.26
C THR A 242 8.88 -24.42 -1.28
N ARG A 243 7.63 -23.94 -1.18
CA ARG A 243 6.63 -24.49 -0.26
C ARG A 243 5.97 -25.73 -0.85
N GLU A 244 6.11 -26.85 -0.15
CA GLU A 244 5.56 -28.15 -0.57
C GLU A 244 4.03 -28.20 -0.52
N ASP A 245 3.37 -27.32 0.22
CA ASP A 245 1.91 -27.26 0.33
C ASP A 245 1.24 -26.42 -0.77
N LEU A 246 2.04 -25.87 -1.71
CA LEU A 246 1.58 -25.05 -2.83
C LEU A 246 1.90 -25.71 -4.18
N TYR A 247 1.11 -25.37 -5.20
CA TYR A 247 1.32 -25.84 -6.57
C TYR A 247 1.65 -24.69 -7.51
N PHE A 248 2.73 -24.86 -8.26
CA PHE A 248 3.15 -24.02 -9.38
C PHE A 248 3.68 -24.91 -10.49
N THR A 249 3.30 -24.65 -11.74
CA THR A 249 3.85 -25.38 -12.89
C THR A 249 5.31 -24.98 -13.15
N GLN A 250 6.11 -25.90 -13.71
CA GLN A 250 7.49 -25.59 -14.09
C GLN A 250 7.56 -24.44 -15.10
N GLU A 251 6.58 -24.35 -16.02
CA GLU A 251 6.47 -23.26 -16.97
C GLU A 251 6.20 -21.91 -16.27
N GLU A 252 5.28 -21.86 -15.30
CA GLU A 252 5.03 -20.67 -14.47
C GLU A 252 6.28 -20.25 -13.70
N ILE A 253 6.97 -21.19 -13.06
CA ILE A 253 8.21 -20.92 -12.31
C ILE A 253 9.29 -20.36 -13.24
N HIS A 254 9.53 -20.98 -14.40
CA HIS A 254 10.54 -20.52 -15.36
C HIS A 254 10.24 -19.13 -15.92
N LYS A 255 8.99 -18.91 -16.35
CA LYS A 255 8.53 -17.62 -16.86
C LYS A 255 8.68 -16.52 -15.83
N ASP A 256 8.31 -16.82 -14.59
CA ASP A 256 8.40 -15.89 -13.47
C ASP A 256 9.85 -15.62 -13.04
N GLN A 257 10.72 -16.64 -13.00
CA GLN A 257 12.15 -16.48 -12.70
C GLN A 257 12.82 -15.59 -13.74
N TYR A 258 12.49 -15.77 -15.02
CA TYR A 258 13.00 -14.93 -16.10
C TYR A 258 12.51 -13.48 -15.99
N SER A 259 11.19 -13.29 -15.84
CA SER A 259 10.59 -11.96 -15.67
C SER A 259 11.15 -11.22 -14.45
N ASN A 260 11.29 -11.91 -13.32
CA ASN A 260 11.92 -11.39 -12.12
C ASN A 260 13.38 -11.01 -12.40
N SER A 261 14.17 -11.83 -13.08
CA SER A 261 15.57 -11.51 -13.39
C SER A 261 15.72 -10.20 -14.17
N ILE A 262 14.84 -9.96 -15.16
CA ILE A 262 14.80 -8.69 -15.89
C ILE A 262 14.39 -7.56 -14.97
N PHE A 263 13.29 -7.71 -14.23
CA PHE A 263 12.80 -6.70 -13.30
C PHE A 263 13.89 -6.28 -12.29
N ILE A 264 14.58 -7.25 -11.70
CA ILE A 264 15.67 -7.03 -10.74
C ILE A 264 16.81 -6.24 -11.39
N LYS A 265 17.22 -6.60 -12.60
CA LYS A 265 18.27 -5.86 -13.33
C LYS A 265 17.83 -4.42 -13.62
N THR A 266 16.59 -4.23 -14.05
CA THR A 266 16.01 -2.90 -14.30
C THR A 266 16.00 -2.06 -13.01
N CYS A 267 15.47 -2.59 -11.91
CA CYS A 267 15.45 -1.89 -10.62
C CYS A 267 16.85 -1.56 -10.10
N LYS A 268 17.83 -2.46 -10.24
CA LYS A 268 19.21 -2.16 -9.81
C LYS A 268 19.82 -1.02 -10.60
N ILE A 269 19.71 -1.07 -11.93
CA ILE A 269 20.31 -0.06 -12.82
C ILE A 269 19.60 1.28 -12.63
N PHE A 270 18.29 1.32 -12.86
CA PHE A 270 17.52 2.55 -12.82
C PHE A 270 17.31 3.07 -11.40
N GLY A 271 17.22 2.20 -10.39
CA GLY A 271 17.17 2.63 -8.99
C GLY A 271 18.48 3.27 -8.53
N SER A 272 19.63 2.79 -9.01
CA SER A 272 20.92 3.44 -8.73
C SER A 272 21.01 4.81 -9.40
N ILE A 273 20.58 4.92 -10.66
CA ILE A 273 20.52 6.19 -11.40
C ILE A 273 19.59 7.16 -10.68
N LEU A 274 18.36 6.73 -10.36
CA LEU A 274 17.37 7.55 -9.66
C LEU A 274 17.89 8.03 -8.29
N MET A 275 18.59 7.19 -7.53
CA MET A 275 19.19 7.61 -6.26
C MET A 275 20.28 8.67 -6.45
N ILE A 276 21.12 8.54 -7.47
CA ILE A 276 22.14 9.55 -7.80
C ILE A 276 21.46 10.86 -8.20
N THR A 277 20.48 10.81 -9.11
CA THR A 277 19.72 11.97 -9.56
C THR A 277 18.98 12.64 -8.41
N PHE A 278 18.35 11.86 -7.53
CA PHE A 278 17.71 12.37 -6.31
C PHE A 278 18.72 13.03 -5.36
N ALA A 279 19.87 12.41 -5.12
CA ALA A 279 20.90 12.96 -4.25
C ALA A 279 21.48 14.26 -4.79
N ILE A 280 21.72 14.34 -6.10
CA ILE A 280 22.14 15.58 -6.78
C ILE A 280 21.07 16.66 -6.60
N ASN A 281 19.79 16.33 -6.82
CA ASN A 281 18.69 17.29 -6.67
C ASN A 281 18.50 17.77 -5.24
N MET A 282 18.60 16.89 -4.25
CA MET A 282 18.60 17.28 -2.84
C MET A 282 19.83 18.14 -2.50
N GLY A 283 20.99 17.84 -3.09
CA GLY A 283 22.19 18.65 -2.99
C GLY A 283 21.98 20.06 -3.53
N ILE A 284 21.40 20.17 -4.73
CA ILE A 284 21.05 21.46 -5.34
C ILE A 284 20.07 22.21 -4.42
N TYR A 285 18.95 21.60 -4.04
CA TYR A 285 17.95 22.28 -3.21
C TYR A 285 18.51 22.82 -1.88
N ASN A 286 19.32 22.04 -1.19
CA ASN A 286 19.83 22.42 0.13
C ASN A 286 21.08 23.31 0.08
N PHE A 287 21.93 23.18 -0.94
CA PHE A 287 23.26 23.82 -0.96
C PHE A 287 23.50 24.76 -2.14
N SER A 288 22.59 24.85 -3.12
CA SER A 288 22.80 25.72 -4.29
C SER A 288 22.33 27.15 -4.10
N LEU A 289 21.58 27.46 -3.04
CA LEU A 289 21.11 28.84 -2.84
C LEU A 289 22.28 29.83 -2.79
N PRO A 290 23.40 29.57 -2.06
CA PRO A 290 24.59 30.42 -2.12
C PRO A 290 25.26 30.49 -3.50
N LEU A 291 25.16 29.43 -4.33
CA LEU A 291 25.75 29.39 -5.67
C LEU A 291 25.02 30.32 -6.65
N PHE A 292 23.74 30.61 -6.40
CA PHE A 292 22.91 31.46 -7.26
C PHE A 292 22.77 32.89 -6.75
N LYS A 293 23.33 33.21 -5.58
CA LYS A 293 23.32 34.58 -5.06
C LYS A 293 24.35 35.41 -5.82
N GLU A 294 23.85 36.30 -6.66
CA GLU A 294 24.67 37.37 -7.21
C GLU A 294 24.70 38.53 -6.22
N TYR A 295 25.91 38.98 -5.90
CA TYR A 295 26.14 40.14 -5.04
C TYR A 295 26.73 41.25 -5.89
N GLN A 296 26.34 42.48 -5.59
CA GLN A 296 27.05 43.65 -6.10
C GLN A 296 28.12 44.03 -5.08
N GLU A 297 29.38 44.09 -5.53
CA GLU A 297 30.52 44.48 -4.70
C GLU A 297 30.86 45.96 -4.93
N PHE A 298 31.12 46.68 -3.85
CA PHE A 298 31.56 48.07 -3.88
C PHE A 298 32.87 48.21 -3.12
N ASP A 299 33.92 48.61 -3.85
CA ASP A 299 35.28 48.76 -3.30
C ASP A 299 35.44 50.07 -2.52
N THR A 300 34.52 51.02 -2.68
CA THR A 300 34.53 52.30 -1.96
C THR A 300 33.15 52.66 -1.40
N TYR A 301 33.15 53.37 -0.26
CA TYR A 301 31.92 53.89 0.34
C TYR A 301 31.19 54.90 -0.57
N HIS A 302 31.93 55.67 -1.38
CA HIS A 302 31.35 56.62 -2.31
C HIS A 302 30.50 55.91 -3.39
N GLU A 303 31.04 54.85 -4.00
CA GLU A 303 30.31 54.07 -5.01
C GLU A 303 29.07 53.40 -4.43
N PHE A 304 29.19 52.84 -3.22
CA PHE A 304 28.06 52.28 -2.48
C PHE A 304 26.96 53.32 -2.22
N LYS A 305 27.34 54.50 -1.73
CA LYS A 305 26.40 55.59 -1.43
C LYS A 305 25.67 56.07 -2.69
N SER A 306 26.39 56.29 -3.79
CA SER A 306 25.79 56.70 -5.07
C SER A 306 24.82 55.65 -5.62
N TYR A 307 25.09 54.36 -5.41
CA TYR A 307 24.17 53.29 -5.78
C TYR A 307 22.87 53.35 -4.97
N MET A 308 22.95 53.47 -3.64
CA MET A 308 21.77 53.59 -2.78
C MET A 308 20.94 54.83 -3.10
N GLU A 309 21.58 55.98 -3.36
CA GLU A 309 20.90 57.21 -3.79
C GLU A 309 20.16 57.03 -5.14
N SER A 310 20.75 56.27 -6.06
CA SER A 310 20.14 56.02 -7.37
C SER A 310 18.87 55.17 -7.32
N LEU A 311 18.81 54.19 -6.40
CA LEU A 311 17.62 53.33 -6.22
C LEU A 311 16.42 54.14 -5.72
N VAL A 312 16.65 54.99 -4.72
CA VAL A 312 15.63 55.91 -4.18
C VAL A 312 15.12 56.85 -5.27
N ILE A 313 15.99 57.36 -6.13
CA ILE A 313 15.58 58.25 -7.23
C ILE A 313 14.74 57.52 -8.29
N GLU A 314 15.12 56.30 -8.66
CA GLU A 314 14.43 55.53 -9.69
C GLU A 314 13.01 55.12 -9.26
N GLU A 315 12.82 54.71 -8.01
CA GLU A 315 11.53 54.23 -7.49
C GLU A 315 10.50 55.37 -7.32
N TYR A 316 10.90 56.50 -6.74
CA TYR A 316 9.98 57.61 -6.45
C TYR A 316 9.76 58.56 -7.63
N PHE A 317 10.70 58.63 -8.58
CA PHE A 317 10.65 59.61 -9.68
C PHE A 317 10.60 58.98 -11.08
N GLY A 318 10.74 57.65 -11.21
CA GLY A 318 10.49 56.86 -12.44
C GLY A 318 11.46 57.08 -13.61
N THR A 319 12.11 58.24 -13.69
CA THR A 319 13.21 58.58 -14.61
C THR A 319 14.13 59.56 -13.89
N LYS A 320 15.44 59.58 -14.24
CA LYS A 320 16.41 60.57 -13.75
C LYS A 320 15.99 62.00 -14.17
N GLN A 321 15.05 62.60 -13.45
CA GLN A 321 14.93 64.06 -13.40
C GLN A 321 16.02 64.61 -12.48
N GLU A 322 16.40 65.87 -12.69
CA GLU A 322 17.20 66.61 -11.70
C GLU A 322 16.40 66.72 -10.41
N VAL A 323 16.63 65.76 -9.50
CA VAL A 323 16.14 65.84 -8.12
C VAL A 323 16.99 66.90 -7.43
N THR A 324 16.36 67.98 -6.97
CA THR A 324 17.07 69.03 -6.22
C THR A 324 17.45 68.52 -4.83
N ASP A 325 18.57 69.01 -4.29
CA ASP A 325 19.11 68.63 -2.97
C ASP A 325 18.07 68.71 -1.83
N GLU A 326 17.07 69.59 -1.97
CA GLU A 326 16.00 69.79 -1.00
C GLU A 326 14.96 68.66 -0.99
N TRP A 327 14.63 68.08 -2.15
CA TRP A 327 13.72 66.92 -2.23
C TRP A 327 14.38 65.65 -1.70
N LEU A 328 15.68 65.44 -1.99
CA LEU A 328 16.48 64.36 -1.40
C LEU A 328 16.48 64.46 0.12
N ARG A 329 16.70 65.67 0.67
CA ARG A 329 16.71 65.90 2.11
C ARG A 329 15.38 65.57 2.80
N ILE A 330 14.25 65.93 2.17
CA ILE A 330 12.91 65.61 2.69
C ILE A 330 12.66 64.09 2.69
N LEU A 331 13.04 63.38 1.62
CA LEU A 331 12.94 61.91 1.56
C LEU A 331 13.81 61.23 2.63
N TYR A 332 15.05 61.70 2.85
CA TYR A 332 15.95 61.13 3.85
C TYR A 332 15.56 61.46 5.30
N GLU A 333 14.84 62.54 5.56
CA GLU A 333 14.31 62.86 6.91
C GLU A 333 13.11 61.96 7.29
N ASP A 334 12.33 61.48 6.32
CA ASP A 334 11.14 60.63 6.57
C ASP A 334 11.43 59.12 6.52
N MET A 335 12.54 58.68 5.90
CA MET A 335 12.89 57.25 5.83
C MET A 335 13.67 56.79 7.08
N SER A 336 13.02 56.06 7.98
CA SER A 336 13.68 55.46 9.14
C SER A 336 14.53 54.25 8.73
N VAL A 337 15.81 54.49 8.47
CA VAL A 337 16.81 53.44 8.28
C VAL A 337 17.22 52.91 9.64
N THR A 338 16.81 51.69 9.98
CA THR A 338 17.24 51.05 11.23
C THR A 338 18.54 50.30 11.00
N ILE A 339 19.62 50.75 11.65
CA ILE A 339 20.93 50.11 11.61
C ILE A 339 21.02 49.11 12.77
N VAL A 340 21.14 47.83 12.46
CA VAL A 340 21.44 46.78 13.46
C VAL A 340 22.95 46.72 13.59
N GLU A 341 23.49 47.11 14.74
CA GLU A 341 24.93 47.07 15.02
C GLU A 341 25.35 45.74 15.67
N ASP A 342 26.58 45.26 15.41
CA ASP A 342 27.18 44.22 16.23
C ASP A 342 27.56 44.80 17.60
N GLY A 343 27.89 43.92 18.56
CA GLY A 343 28.32 44.32 19.90
C GLY A 343 29.63 45.14 19.95
N LYS A 344 30.17 45.59 18.82
CA LYS A 344 31.31 46.51 18.70
C LYS A 344 30.94 47.85 18.02
N GLY A 345 29.66 48.08 17.71
CA GLY A 345 29.17 49.32 17.09
C GLY A 345 29.35 49.37 15.57
N ASN A 346 29.62 48.24 14.92
CA ASN A 346 29.67 48.18 13.46
C ASN A 346 28.28 47.83 12.93
N ALA A 347 27.76 48.56 11.95
CA ALA A 347 26.53 48.18 11.26
C ALA A 347 26.67 46.74 10.69
N VAL A 348 25.71 45.86 10.98
CA VAL A 348 25.64 44.46 10.53
C VAL A 348 24.56 44.29 9.47
N THR A 349 23.45 45.02 9.60
CA THR A 349 22.40 45.09 8.58
C THR A 349 21.62 46.40 8.72
N SER A 350 21.07 46.91 7.62
CA SER A 350 20.14 48.04 7.63
C SER A 350 18.99 47.74 6.68
N TYR A 351 17.75 47.91 7.14
CA TYR A 351 16.57 47.83 6.26
C TYR A 351 15.84 49.18 6.26
N LEU A 352 15.29 49.56 5.11
CA LEU A 352 14.35 50.66 5.01
C LEU A 352 13.02 50.20 5.61
N ASP A 353 12.54 50.90 6.64
CA ASP A 353 11.25 50.60 7.27
C ASP A 353 10.09 51.34 6.55
N ASP A 354 10.06 51.27 5.21
CA ASP A 354 8.93 51.76 4.40
C ASP A 354 8.15 50.55 3.86
N PRO A 355 6.92 50.29 4.34
CA PRO A 355 6.10 49.15 3.90
C PRO A 355 5.64 49.24 2.43
N SER A 356 5.94 50.32 1.70
CA SER A 356 5.71 50.45 0.26
C SER A 356 6.89 50.00 -0.61
N VAL A 357 8.10 49.94 -0.04
CA VAL A 357 9.34 49.53 -0.73
C VAL A 357 9.52 48.02 -0.54
N TYR A 358 9.06 47.24 -1.51
CA TYR A 358 9.11 45.76 -1.47
C TYR A 358 10.52 45.17 -1.66
N GLU A 359 11.59 45.98 -1.63
CA GLU A 359 12.97 45.51 -1.76
C GLU A 359 13.72 45.53 -0.42
N GLU A 360 13.68 44.40 0.28
CA GLU A 360 14.56 44.10 1.41
C GLU A 360 16.01 43.97 0.89
N ILE A 361 16.87 44.94 1.17
CA ILE A 361 18.29 44.89 0.80
C ILE A 361 19.07 44.31 1.98
N ILE A 362 19.67 43.12 1.80
CA ILE A 362 20.45 42.45 2.84
C ILE A 362 21.95 42.70 2.56
N PHE A 363 22.62 43.39 3.48
CA PHE A 363 24.06 43.64 3.42
C PHE A 363 24.85 42.54 4.14
N SER A 364 26.04 42.22 3.65
CA SER A 364 27.04 41.49 4.43
C SER A 364 28.37 42.24 4.38
N PHE A 365 28.87 42.67 5.53
CA PHE A 365 30.20 43.26 5.66
C PHE A 365 31.27 42.18 5.64
N ASP A 366 32.37 42.42 4.91
CA ASP A 366 33.56 41.59 5.05
C ASP A 366 34.24 41.89 6.40
N THR A 367 34.89 40.90 6.99
CA THR A 367 35.52 40.99 8.32
C THR A 367 36.83 41.80 8.35
N SER A 368 37.08 42.64 7.33
CA SER A 368 38.26 43.48 7.23
C SER A 368 38.20 44.66 8.22
N GLU A 369 39.35 45.13 8.71
CA GLU A 369 39.41 46.25 9.68
C GLU A 369 38.77 47.54 9.15
N ASP A 370 38.72 47.70 7.82
CA ASP A 370 38.19 48.89 7.14
C ASP A 370 36.73 48.69 6.64
N GLY A 371 36.14 47.50 6.79
CA GLY A 371 34.74 47.21 6.40
C GLY A 371 34.46 47.16 4.88
N LEU A 372 35.49 47.05 4.04
CA LEU A 372 35.41 46.97 2.57
C LEU A 372 35.96 45.63 2.04
N PRO A 373 35.48 45.13 0.88
CA PRO A 373 34.41 45.69 0.04
C PRO A 373 33.00 45.43 0.63
N ILE A 374 32.05 46.33 0.33
CA ILE A 374 30.65 46.16 0.74
C ILE A 374 29.93 45.25 -0.26
N ARG A 375 29.32 44.17 0.22
CA ARG A 375 28.48 43.28 -0.60
C ARG A 375 27.01 43.55 -0.36
N VAL A 376 26.29 43.84 -1.44
CA VAL A 376 24.84 44.09 -1.42
C VAL A 376 24.11 42.93 -2.09
N LEU A 377 23.13 42.35 -1.39
CA LEU A 377 22.20 41.37 -1.93
C LEU A 377 20.79 41.99 -1.96
N SER A 378 20.30 42.33 -3.15
CA SER A 378 18.94 42.85 -3.30
C SER A 378 17.88 41.74 -3.17
N THR A 379 16.66 42.11 -2.77
CA THR A 379 15.52 41.18 -2.76
C THR A 379 15.27 40.58 -4.14
N ASN A 380 15.43 41.36 -5.22
CA ASN A 380 15.33 40.85 -6.58
C ASN A 380 16.39 39.78 -6.87
N ALA A 381 17.65 40.00 -6.50
CA ALA A 381 18.72 39.01 -6.67
C ALA A 381 18.45 37.74 -5.84
N LEU A 382 17.98 37.90 -4.60
CA LEU A 382 17.60 36.78 -3.74
C LEU A 382 16.41 35.99 -4.31
N MET A 383 15.38 36.68 -4.82
CA MET A 383 14.20 36.07 -5.42
C MET A 383 14.53 35.38 -6.75
N GLN A 384 15.43 35.96 -7.55
CA GLN A 384 16.00 35.30 -8.73
C GLN A 384 16.78 34.05 -8.35
N ALA A 385 17.61 34.09 -7.30
CA ALA A 385 18.33 32.93 -6.79
C ALA A 385 17.38 31.81 -6.32
N TYR A 386 16.30 32.16 -5.62
CA TYR A 386 15.24 31.22 -5.24
C TYR A 386 14.53 30.63 -6.46
N THR A 387 14.20 31.47 -7.44
CA THR A 387 13.55 31.06 -8.69
C THR A 387 14.43 30.11 -9.49
N MET A 388 15.72 30.43 -9.64
CA MET A 388 16.70 29.55 -10.29
C MET A 388 16.81 28.21 -9.54
N ARG A 389 17.00 28.22 -8.22
CA ARG A 389 17.04 26.99 -7.42
C ARG A 389 15.81 26.13 -7.62
N ASN A 390 14.62 26.73 -7.55
CA ASN A 390 13.36 26.01 -7.72
C ASN A 390 13.23 25.47 -9.16
N THR A 391 13.68 26.22 -10.17
CA THR A 391 13.66 25.80 -11.58
C THR A 391 14.60 24.61 -11.83
N PHE A 392 15.83 24.66 -11.30
CA PHE A 392 16.77 23.53 -11.36
C PHE A 392 16.24 22.30 -10.62
N THR A 393 15.66 22.51 -9.44
CA THR A 393 15.03 21.42 -8.66
C THR A 393 13.86 20.79 -9.42
N LEU A 394 13.03 21.62 -10.08
CA LEU A 394 11.92 21.16 -10.91
C LEU A 394 12.42 20.35 -12.11
N PHE A 395 13.45 20.82 -12.82
CA PHE A 395 14.08 20.07 -13.91
C PHE A 395 14.59 18.71 -13.42
N GLY A 396 15.16 18.69 -12.21
CA GLY A 396 15.53 17.49 -11.49
C GLY A 396 14.41 16.47 -11.31
N TRP A 397 13.26 16.93 -10.82
CA TRP A 397 12.08 16.08 -10.66
C TRP A 397 11.53 15.56 -11.99
N ILE A 398 11.57 16.39 -13.03
CA ILE A 398 11.20 15.98 -14.39
C ILE A 398 12.15 14.87 -14.88
N LEU A 399 13.46 15.01 -14.65
CA LEU A 399 14.45 14.01 -15.01
C LEU A 399 14.21 12.68 -14.28
N CYS A 400 13.93 12.71 -12.96
CA CYS A 400 13.51 11.52 -12.21
C CYS A 400 12.27 10.86 -12.86
N GLY A 401 11.29 11.65 -13.30
CA GLY A 401 10.12 11.16 -14.02
C GLY A 401 10.48 10.45 -15.33
N VAL A 402 11.36 11.07 -16.14
CA VAL A 402 11.87 10.48 -17.40
C VAL A 402 12.63 9.18 -17.14
N GLU A 403 13.44 9.11 -16.09
CA GLU A 403 14.17 7.90 -15.69
C GLU A 403 13.23 6.75 -15.32
N VAL A 404 12.16 7.03 -14.57
CA VAL A 404 11.14 6.04 -14.23
C VAL A 404 10.43 5.54 -15.50
N VAL A 405 10.04 6.43 -16.41
CA VAL A 405 9.43 6.06 -17.70
C VAL A 405 10.40 5.21 -18.53
N GLY A 406 11.68 5.60 -18.58
CA GLY A 406 12.74 4.86 -19.25
C GLY A 406 12.92 3.45 -18.66
N ALA A 407 12.85 3.31 -17.33
CA ALA A 407 12.90 2.03 -16.64
C ALA A 407 11.72 1.12 -17.05
N ILE A 408 10.51 1.68 -17.09
CA ILE A 408 9.29 0.96 -17.50
C ILE A 408 9.40 0.50 -18.95
N ILE A 409 9.82 1.38 -19.87
CA ILE A 409 10.00 1.04 -21.28
C ILE A 409 11.06 -0.06 -21.44
N TYR A 410 12.21 0.06 -20.78
CA TYR A 410 13.27 -0.94 -20.81
C TYR A 410 12.78 -2.30 -20.30
N TYR A 411 12.02 -2.31 -19.21
CA TYR A 411 11.42 -3.54 -18.66
C TYR A 411 10.48 -4.18 -19.68
N ILE A 412 9.54 -3.41 -20.26
CA ILE A 412 8.56 -3.91 -21.24
C ILE A 412 9.26 -4.46 -22.50
N LEU A 413 10.26 -3.76 -23.04
CA LEU A 413 10.97 -4.18 -24.23
C LEU A 413 11.74 -5.48 -24.04
N ASN A 414 12.39 -5.65 -22.88
CA ASN A 414 13.10 -6.90 -22.59
C ASN A 414 12.15 -8.05 -22.23
N MET A 415 10.99 -7.76 -21.64
CA MET A 415 9.93 -8.75 -21.43
C MET A 415 9.35 -9.28 -22.76
N ARG A 416 9.27 -8.46 -23.81
CA ARG A 416 8.76 -8.88 -25.13
C ARG A 416 9.68 -9.85 -25.86
N LYS A 417 10.98 -9.88 -25.56
CA LYS A 417 11.94 -10.83 -26.18
C LYS A 417 11.73 -12.29 -25.75
N TYR A 418 10.82 -12.53 -24.79
CA TYR A 418 10.56 -13.85 -24.21
C TYR A 418 9.19 -14.43 -24.59
N LYS A 419 8.28 -13.62 -25.15
CA LYS A 419 7.07 -14.14 -25.80
C LYS A 419 7.42 -14.58 -27.21
#